data_AF-A0A928VJK0-F1
#
_entry.id   AF-A0A928VJK0-F1
#
_cell.length_a   1.000
_cell.length_b   1.000
_cell.length_c   1.000
_cell.angle_alpha   90.00
_cell.angle_beta   90.00
_cell.angle_gamma   90.00
#
_symmetry.space_group_name_H-M   'P 1'
#
loop_
_entity.id
_entity.type
_entity.pdbx_description
1 polymer ?
#
loop_
_entity_poly.entity_id
_entity_poly.type
_entity_poly.pdbx_seq_one_letter_code
_entity_poly.pdbx_strand_id
1 'polypeptide(L)'
;VLTTQITNDSARSRKIWSAVTGVILSIELLSCGWMTASEFWWHKADANIERQLAEIVNRSTNPIVITDDYFVKLLSFSHSLEPEVKVQVLSKSTAPSIPQGFSDVFLYRPSESLQKELAAKYRLQSIEPPLLWKLQ
;
A
#
# COMPACT_ATOMS: atom_id res chain seq x y z
N VAL A 1 22.21 -41.32 -50.56
CA VAL A 1 22.08 -41.77 -49.15
C VAL A 1 22.59 -40.72 -48.16
N LEU A 2 23.67 -39.96 -48.47
CA LEU A 2 24.16 -38.88 -47.60
C LEU A 2 23.24 -37.66 -47.51
N THR A 3 22.58 -37.27 -48.61
CA THR A 3 21.66 -36.13 -48.66
C THR A 3 20.41 -36.32 -47.78
N THR A 4 19.92 -37.54 -47.63
CA THR A 4 18.76 -37.87 -46.78
C THR A 4 19.06 -37.80 -45.28
N GLN A 5 20.31 -38.04 -44.86
CA GLN A 5 20.74 -37.94 -43.46
C GLN A 5 20.81 -36.48 -42.99
N ILE A 6 21.37 -35.58 -43.81
CA ILE A 6 21.55 -34.16 -43.49
C ILE A 6 20.19 -33.44 -43.37
N THR A 7 19.22 -33.81 -44.20
CA THR A 7 17.85 -33.25 -44.13
C THR A 7 17.06 -33.75 -42.91
N ASN A 8 17.35 -34.96 -42.42
CA ASN A 8 16.63 -35.54 -41.29
C ASN A 8 17.10 -34.95 -39.95
N ASP A 9 18.40 -34.68 -39.82
CA ASP A 9 18.99 -34.10 -38.62
C ASP A 9 18.58 -32.62 -38.45
N SER A 10 18.55 -31.86 -39.56
CA SER A 10 18.03 -30.49 -39.58
C SER A 10 16.52 -30.41 -39.31
N ALA A 11 15.73 -31.38 -39.78
CA ALA A 11 14.29 -31.47 -39.47
C ALA A 11 14.02 -31.81 -38.00
N ARG A 12 14.84 -32.69 -37.40
CA ARG A 12 14.77 -33.03 -35.97
C ARG A 12 15.17 -31.84 -35.10
N SER A 13 16.25 -31.15 -35.45
CA SER A 13 16.68 -29.91 -34.79
C SER A 13 15.61 -28.83 -34.85
N ARG A 14 14.95 -28.64 -36.02
CA ARG A 14 13.85 -27.67 -36.17
C ARG A 14 12.67 -27.97 -35.25
N LYS A 15 12.30 -29.25 -35.08
CA LYS A 15 11.23 -29.66 -34.17
C LYS A 15 11.59 -29.41 -32.71
N ILE A 16 12.84 -29.67 -32.32
CA ILE A 16 13.34 -29.40 -30.96
C ILE A 16 13.31 -27.89 -30.69
N TRP A 17 13.87 -27.08 -31.57
CA TRP A 17 13.86 -25.62 -31.42
C TRP A 17 12.45 -25.04 -31.40
N SER A 18 11.54 -25.53 -32.24
CA SER A 18 10.13 -25.13 -32.20
C SER A 18 9.46 -25.47 -30.87
N ALA A 19 9.79 -26.61 -30.26
CA ALA A 19 9.27 -26.97 -28.94
C ALA A 19 9.88 -26.09 -27.83
N VAL A 20 11.19 -25.83 -27.88
CA VAL A 20 11.89 -24.94 -26.94
C VAL A 20 11.28 -23.52 -26.99
N THR A 21 11.08 -22.96 -28.19
CA THR A 21 10.43 -21.65 -28.34
C THR A 21 9.01 -21.65 -27.78
N GLY A 22 8.23 -22.71 -28.02
CA GLY A 22 6.89 -22.84 -27.46
C GLY A 22 6.86 -22.88 -25.93
N VAL A 23 7.82 -23.57 -25.32
CA VAL A 23 7.98 -23.61 -23.86
C VAL A 23 8.35 -22.24 -23.30
N ILE A 24 9.32 -21.54 -23.93
CA ILE A 24 9.72 -20.20 -23.49
C ILE A 24 8.53 -19.23 -23.53
N LEU A 25 7.80 -19.19 -24.64
CA LEU A 25 6.62 -18.33 -24.77
C LEU A 25 5.54 -18.68 -23.74
N SER A 26 5.35 -19.97 -23.44
CA SER A 26 4.38 -20.41 -22.43
C SER A 26 4.78 -19.95 -21.02
N ILE A 27 6.08 -20.03 -20.68
CA ILE A 27 6.60 -19.54 -19.40
C ILE A 27 6.43 -18.02 -19.28
N GLU A 28 6.69 -17.27 -20.36
CA GLU A 28 6.48 -15.82 -20.39
C GLU A 28 5.01 -15.45 -20.18
N LEU A 29 4.09 -16.14 -20.84
CA LEU A 29 2.65 -15.90 -20.66
C LEU A 29 2.18 -16.19 -19.24
N LEU A 30 2.69 -17.26 -18.62
CA LEU A 30 2.40 -17.58 -17.21
C LEU A 30 2.98 -16.52 -16.27
N SER A 31 4.18 -16.01 -16.56
CA SER A 31 4.81 -14.92 -15.80
C SER A 31 4.01 -13.62 -15.90
N CYS A 32 3.58 -13.23 -17.12
CA CYS A 32 2.72 -12.07 -17.33
C CYS A 32 1.36 -12.21 -16.62
N GLY A 33 0.75 -13.41 -16.67
CA GLY A 33 -0.50 -13.68 -15.96
C GLY A 33 -0.37 -13.51 -14.45
N TRP A 34 0.70 -14.07 -13.86
CA TRP A 34 0.98 -13.94 -12.43
C TRP A 34 1.23 -12.48 -12.02
N MET A 35 1.95 -11.72 -12.86
CA MET A 35 2.21 -10.30 -12.62
C MET A 35 0.93 -9.45 -12.73
N THR A 36 0.01 -9.80 -13.62
CA THR A 36 -1.27 -9.09 -13.80
C THR A 36 -2.25 -9.39 -12.66
N ALA A 37 -2.21 -10.61 -12.11
CA ALA A 37 -3.02 -11.00 -10.97
C ALA A 37 -2.47 -10.48 -9.62
N SER A 38 -1.22 -10.02 -9.59
CA SER A 38 -0.69 -9.36 -8.41
C SER A 38 -1.27 -7.94 -8.31
N GLU A 39 -2.14 -7.72 -7.33
CA GLU A 39 -2.63 -6.38 -6.97
C GLU A 39 -1.50 -5.41 -6.55
N PHE A 40 -0.26 -5.89 -6.42
CA PHE A 40 0.88 -5.16 -5.88
C PHE A 40 2.12 -5.28 -6.77
N TRP A 41 2.59 -4.12 -7.26
CA TRP A 41 3.96 -3.95 -7.77
C TRP A 41 4.87 -3.59 -6.61
N TRP A 42 6.15 -3.99 -6.64
CA TRP A 42 7.13 -3.71 -5.57
C TRP A 42 7.17 -2.22 -5.15
N HIS A 43 6.85 -1.31 -6.08
CA HIS A 43 6.73 0.14 -5.85
C HIS A 43 5.56 0.54 -4.91
N LYS A 44 4.51 -0.28 -4.73
CA LYS A 44 3.32 0.05 -3.94
C LYS A 44 3.35 -0.51 -2.51
N ALA A 45 4.51 -0.91 -2.00
CA ALA A 45 4.65 -1.42 -0.63
C ALA A 45 4.03 -0.48 0.42
N ASP A 46 4.20 0.84 0.25
CA ASP A 46 3.62 1.84 1.15
C ASP A 46 2.08 1.87 1.11
N ALA A 47 1.47 1.55 -0.04
CA ALA A 47 0.02 1.46 -0.17
C ALA A 47 -0.57 0.27 0.60
N ASN A 48 0.21 -0.80 0.83
CA ASN A 48 -0.21 -1.91 1.68
C ASN A 48 -0.34 -1.46 3.13
N ILE A 49 0.60 -0.66 3.59
CA ILE A 49 0.59 -0.13 4.95
C ILE A 49 -0.60 0.84 5.08
N GLU A 50 -0.79 1.77 4.14
CA GLU A 50 -1.94 2.69 4.18
C GLU A 50 -3.30 1.96 4.20
N ARG A 51 -3.45 0.85 3.48
CA ARG A 51 -4.66 0.03 3.54
C ARG A 51 -4.86 -0.65 4.89
N GLN A 52 -3.82 -1.24 5.46
CA GLN A 52 -3.88 -1.85 6.80
C GLN A 52 -4.24 -0.81 7.87
N LEU A 53 -3.67 0.39 7.80
CA LEU A 53 -4.01 1.49 8.69
C LEU A 53 -5.47 1.91 8.52
N ALA A 54 -5.97 1.98 7.29
CA ALA A 54 -7.36 2.32 7.03
C ALA A 54 -8.31 1.27 7.59
N GLU A 55 -7.99 -0.03 7.48
CA GLU A 55 -8.80 -1.09 8.11
C GLU A 55 -8.89 -0.96 9.63
N ILE A 56 -7.81 -0.54 10.30
CA ILE A 56 -7.81 -0.30 11.76
C ILE A 56 -8.74 0.86 12.11
N VAL A 57 -8.63 1.97 11.37
CA VAL A 57 -9.47 3.15 11.59
C VAL A 57 -10.95 2.85 11.28
N ASN A 58 -11.24 2.16 10.18
CA ASN A 58 -12.60 1.83 9.75
C ASN A 58 -13.34 0.89 10.72
N ARG A 59 -12.63 0.06 11.49
CA ARG A 59 -13.23 -0.81 12.52
C ARG A 59 -13.51 -0.10 13.85
N SER A 60 -13.06 1.14 13.99
CA SER A 60 -13.19 1.91 15.22
C SER A 60 -14.55 2.59 15.33
N THR A 61 -14.99 2.89 16.54
CA THR A 61 -16.35 3.44 16.75
C THR A 61 -16.28 4.97 16.70
N ASN A 62 -16.99 5.59 15.75
CA ASN A 62 -16.99 7.04 15.54
C ASN A 62 -15.55 7.64 15.52
N PRO A 63 -14.71 7.24 14.55
CA PRO A 63 -13.31 7.64 14.52
C PRO A 63 -13.08 9.01 13.88
N ILE A 64 -12.04 9.69 14.35
CA ILE A 64 -11.46 10.85 13.66
C ILE A 64 -9.97 10.66 13.41
N VAL A 65 -9.51 11.00 12.22
CA VAL A 65 -8.10 11.05 11.83
C VAL A 65 -7.64 12.50 11.78
N ILE A 66 -6.58 12.81 12.54
CA ILE A 66 -5.96 14.12 12.60
C ILE A 66 -4.55 14.04 12.01
N THR A 67 -4.18 14.99 11.17
CA THR A 67 -2.83 15.06 10.57
C THR A 67 -2.38 16.51 10.39
N ASP A 68 -1.07 16.74 10.47
CA ASP A 68 -0.40 17.98 10.07
C ASP A 68 0.59 17.77 8.91
N ASP A 69 0.55 16.58 8.27
CA ASP A 69 1.34 16.25 7.09
C ASP A 69 0.73 16.86 5.81
N TYR A 70 1.49 16.81 4.73
CA TYR A 70 1.10 17.33 3.43
C TYR A 70 -0.17 16.67 2.90
N PHE A 71 -1.16 17.50 2.54
CA PHE A 71 -2.50 17.07 2.12
C PHE A 71 -2.53 15.98 1.04
N VAL A 72 -1.55 15.95 0.12
CA VAL A 72 -1.49 14.95 -0.96
C VAL A 72 -1.35 13.53 -0.43
N LYS A 73 -0.57 13.32 0.65
CA LYS A 73 -0.42 11.99 1.26
C LYS A 73 -1.71 11.56 1.97
N LEU A 74 -2.37 12.51 2.63
CA LEU A 74 -3.66 12.28 3.24
C LEU A 74 -4.72 11.91 2.21
N LEU A 75 -4.69 12.50 1.01
CA LEU A 75 -5.67 12.22 -0.03
C LEU A 75 -5.68 10.73 -0.42
N SER A 76 -4.50 10.12 -0.59
CA SER A 76 -4.35 8.67 -0.82
C SER A 76 -4.98 7.85 0.31
N PHE A 77 -4.64 8.19 1.56
CA PHE A 77 -5.17 7.51 2.73
C PHE A 77 -6.69 7.66 2.86
N SER A 78 -7.21 8.86 2.62
CA SER A 78 -8.64 9.18 2.71
C SER A 78 -9.51 8.38 1.73
N HIS A 79 -8.95 7.99 0.58
CA HIS A 79 -9.64 7.14 -0.38
C HIS A 79 -9.87 5.71 0.13
N SER A 80 -9.11 5.28 1.14
CA SER A 80 -9.27 3.95 1.76
C SER A 80 -10.14 3.98 3.03
N LEU A 81 -10.52 5.16 3.50
CA LEU A 81 -11.35 5.32 4.71
C LEU A 81 -12.85 5.19 4.38
N GLU A 82 -13.60 4.63 5.32
CA GLU A 82 -15.07 4.60 5.24
C GLU A 82 -15.65 6.04 5.28
N PRO A 83 -16.80 6.31 4.63
CA PRO A 83 -17.41 7.65 4.58
C PRO A 83 -17.76 8.25 5.95
N GLU A 84 -17.88 7.40 6.97
CA GLU A 84 -18.21 7.79 8.34
C GLU A 84 -16.99 8.38 9.09
N VAL A 85 -15.77 8.02 8.66
CA VAL A 85 -14.52 8.49 9.28
C VAL A 85 -14.36 9.99 9.02
N LYS A 86 -14.19 10.76 10.10
CA LYS A 86 -13.90 12.20 9.97
C LYS A 86 -12.40 12.41 9.83
N VAL A 87 -12.03 13.39 9.01
CA VAL A 87 -10.63 13.75 8.77
C VAL A 87 -10.44 15.23 9.05
N GLN A 88 -9.44 15.56 9.85
CA GLN A 88 -9.07 16.93 10.20
C GLN A 88 -7.60 17.18 9.89
N VAL A 89 -7.36 18.21 9.07
CA VAL A 89 -6.01 18.66 8.74
C VAL A 89 -5.68 19.87 9.60
N LEU A 90 -4.62 19.76 10.38
CA LEU A 90 -4.10 20.85 11.19
C LEU A 90 -3.03 21.62 10.41
N SER A 91 -3.11 22.95 10.48
CA SER A 91 -2.01 23.78 10.05
C SER A 91 -0.95 23.83 11.14
N LYS A 92 0.33 23.76 10.75
CA LYS A 92 1.48 23.80 11.69
C LYS A 92 1.52 25.04 12.59
N SER A 93 0.78 26.10 12.24
CA SER A 93 0.74 27.36 12.99
C SER A 93 -0.39 27.44 14.02
N THR A 94 -1.28 26.46 14.08
CA THR A 94 -2.47 26.51 14.95
C THR A 94 -2.34 25.47 16.06
N ALA A 95 -2.62 25.86 17.30
CA ALA A 95 -2.64 24.93 18.42
C ALA A 95 -3.58 23.75 18.10
N PRO A 96 -3.16 22.49 18.36
CA PRO A 96 -3.94 21.32 18.01
C PRO A 96 -5.24 21.31 18.82
N SER A 97 -6.35 21.67 18.17
CA SER A 97 -7.69 21.56 18.73
C SER A 97 -8.26 20.20 18.31
N ILE A 98 -8.34 19.30 19.29
CA ILE A 98 -8.95 17.99 19.09
C ILE A 98 -10.45 18.12 19.36
N PRO A 99 -11.31 17.82 18.38
CA PRO A 99 -12.75 17.95 18.54
C PRO A 99 -13.26 16.90 19.53
N GLN A 100 -14.23 17.32 20.35
CA GLN A 100 -14.88 16.45 21.32
C GLN A 100 -15.98 15.62 20.64
N GLY A 101 -16.30 14.46 21.23
CA GLY A 101 -17.40 13.60 20.77
C GLY A 101 -17.00 12.42 19.90
N PHE A 102 -15.72 12.27 19.57
CA PHE A 102 -15.17 11.08 18.91
C PHE A 102 -14.68 10.09 19.97
N SER A 103 -15.01 8.80 19.79
CA SER A 103 -14.57 7.76 20.73
C SER A 103 -13.14 7.32 20.46
N ASP A 104 -12.74 7.33 19.18
CA ASP A 104 -11.41 6.94 18.73
C ASP A 104 -10.75 8.09 17.96
N VAL A 105 -9.66 8.64 18.51
CA VAL A 105 -8.88 9.72 17.88
C VAL A 105 -7.54 9.15 17.40
N PHE A 106 -7.30 9.23 16.10
CA PHE A 106 -6.08 8.76 15.46
C PHE A 106 -5.23 9.93 14.96
N LEU A 107 -3.92 9.82 15.11
CA LEU A 107 -2.94 10.71 14.50
C LEU A 107 -2.27 10.00 13.34
N TYR A 108 -2.44 10.53 12.13
CA TYR A 108 -1.85 9.98 10.91
C TYR A 108 -0.63 10.82 10.50
N ARG A 109 0.54 10.18 10.43
CA ARG A 109 1.84 10.81 10.12
C ARG A 109 2.03 12.18 10.82
N PRO A 110 1.79 12.30 12.14
CA PRO A 110 1.97 13.54 12.86
C PRO A 110 3.45 13.93 12.90
N SER A 111 3.74 15.21 12.71
CA SER A 111 5.09 15.75 12.90
C SER A 111 5.59 15.54 14.33
N GLU A 112 6.90 15.57 14.53
CA GLU A 112 7.48 15.49 15.87
C GLU A 112 6.99 16.62 16.79
N SER A 113 6.75 17.81 16.25
CA SER A 113 6.15 18.93 16.98
C SER A 113 4.76 18.59 17.48
N LEU A 114 3.89 18.07 16.60
CA LEU A 114 2.53 17.70 16.97
C LEU A 114 2.52 16.56 18.01
N GLN A 115 3.40 15.57 17.85
CA GLN A 115 3.55 14.50 18.84
C GLN A 115 3.97 15.03 20.21
N LYS A 116 4.96 15.93 20.27
CA LYS A 116 5.42 16.52 21.54
C LYS A 116 4.34 17.37 22.22
N GLU A 117 3.62 18.17 21.45
CA GLU A 117 2.52 19.00 21.97
C GLU A 117 1.37 18.16 22.51
N LEU A 118 1.01 17.08 21.81
CA LEU A 118 -0.07 16.19 22.24
C LEU A 118 0.35 15.27 23.39
N ALA A 119 1.61 14.81 23.43
CA ALA A 119 2.14 14.02 24.53
C ALA A 119 2.14 14.77 25.88
N ALA A 120 2.15 16.11 25.85
CA ALA A 120 2.04 16.92 27.06
C ALA A 120 0.63 16.90 27.67
N LYS A 121 -0.40 16.54 26.89
CA LYS A 121 -1.82 16.61 27.30
C LYS A 121 -2.54 15.27 27.28
N TYR A 122 -2.07 14.33 26.47
CA TYR A 122 -2.72 13.04 26.22
C TYR A 122 -1.72 11.90 26.21
N ARG A 123 -2.21 10.68 26.42
CA ARG A 123 -1.38 9.49 26.27
C ARG A 123 -1.37 9.04 24.82
N LEU A 124 -0.20 9.10 24.19
CA LEU A 124 0.00 8.61 22.83
C LEU A 124 0.28 7.10 22.85
N GLN A 125 -0.63 6.33 22.28
CA GLN A 125 -0.41 4.91 22.00
C GLN A 125 0.07 4.74 20.56
N SER A 126 1.26 4.18 20.38
CA SER A 126 1.76 3.82 19.06
C SER A 126 1.04 2.57 18.55
N ILE A 127 0.37 2.67 17.40
CA ILE A 127 -0.23 1.51 16.71
C ILE A 127 0.75 0.97 15.69
N GLU A 128 1.19 1.84 14.77
CA GLU A 128 2.14 1.50 13.71
C GLU A 128 3.11 2.69 13.55
N PRO A 129 4.21 2.75 14.31
CA PRO A 129 5.15 3.85 14.20
C PRO A 129 5.97 3.75 12.91
N PRO A 130 6.22 4.86 12.17
CA PRO A 130 5.89 6.25 12.47
C PRO A 130 4.66 6.75 11.67
N LEU A 131 3.63 5.94 11.50
CA LEU A 131 2.51 6.25 10.61
C LEU A 131 1.19 6.49 11.34
N LEU A 132 0.89 5.71 12.38
CA LEU A 132 -0.38 5.78 13.09
C LEU A 132 -0.23 5.68 14.60
N TRP A 133 -0.83 6.64 15.29
CA TRP A 133 -0.94 6.67 16.75
C TRP A 133 -2.40 6.87 17.14
N LYS A 134 -2.75 6.43 18.35
CA LYS A 134 -4.04 6.64 18.96
C LYS A 134 -3.89 7.52 20.19
N LEU A 135 -4.80 8.47 20.31
CA LEU A 135 -4.93 9.33 21.48
C LEU A 135 -5.78 8.64 22.55
N GLN A 136 -5.32 8.64 23.79
CA GLN A 136 -6.03 8.15 24.98
C GLN A 136 -6.06 9.20 26.09
#